data_AF-A0A965BY13-F1
#
_entry.id   AF-A0A965BY13-F1
#
_cell.length_a   1.000
_cell.length_b   1.000
_cell.length_c   1.000
_cell.angle_alpha   90.00
_cell.angle_beta   90.00
_cell.angle_gamma   90.00
#
_symmetry.space_group_name_H-M   'P 1'
#
loop_
_entity.id
_entity.type
_entity.pdbx_description
1 polymer ?
#
loop_
_entity_poly.entity_id
_entity_poly.type
_entity_poly.pdbx_seq_one_letter_code
_entity_poly.pdbx_strand_id
1 'polypeptide(L)'
;AEIAEGHGKASAGAANALRQALKEFGRLIDAKLEARAQAALAAAGELEGWQRWRADQLREELVSKAEGLLQRPEGQAIGGRKMQEMLRGLREQWKSTDQGGVPNHGLWKRFDHACNEAHKVVEVWLEKIKAEAAENRAQRLALLAELDAWAEANRTALDADWKGFQRILMQFGDRWRNAGHLGEKAFAELQPLWKAAMARAAAPLEAVQEENLALRRAMVEEAQVLGAAPELRIDAVKSLQQRWQRLAQGVPLDRRLEQKLWDAFRRPIDEAFNRKTAEREKAQAQLGARDRAVIDASKALQEANASNDAQRIRQAMADLDAALRGQLQARADEQAASAQVREAAALQSAAQTSAPDTDASATAVPDQTGADAAPDAAGDATAPQAAVAEALVGPSDAPRHYRRSDCGLR
;
A
#
# COMPACT_ATOMS: atom_id res chain seq x y z
N ALA A 1 -30.26 33.36 -42.12
CA ALA A 1 -29.91 32.12 -41.41
C ALA A 1 -30.13 30.91 -42.32
N GLU A 2 -31.36 30.62 -42.75
CA GLU A 2 -31.69 29.40 -43.51
C GLU A 2 -30.89 29.20 -44.82
N ILE A 3 -30.64 30.26 -45.60
CA ILE A 3 -29.86 30.17 -46.85
C ILE A 3 -28.41 29.71 -46.62
N ALA A 4 -27.80 30.08 -45.49
CA ALA A 4 -26.44 29.68 -45.16
C ALA A 4 -26.34 28.17 -44.84
N GLU A 5 -27.43 27.60 -44.32
CA GLU A 5 -27.60 26.18 -43.97
C GLU A 5 -28.03 25.32 -45.18
N GLY A 6 -28.30 25.95 -46.33
CA GLY A 6 -28.62 25.26 -47.59
C GLY A 6 -30.08 24.81 -47.71
N HIS A 7 -30.98 25.29 -46.85
CA HIS A 7 -32.42 24.98 -46.94
C HIS A 7 -33.28 26.24 -46.78
N GLY A 8 -34.50 26.25 -47.34
CA GLY A 8 -35.42 27.39 -47.24
C GLY A 8 -36.88 26.96 -47.21
N LYS A 9 -37.21 26.06 -46.28
CA LYS A 9 -38.58 25.53 -46.15
C LYS A 9 -39.61 26.64 -45.92
N ALA A 10 -39.27 27.67 -45.14
CA ALA A 10 -40.16 28.80 -44.89
C ALA A 10 -40.39 29.65 -46.14
N SER A 11 -39.33 29.95 -46.92
CA SER A 11 -39.44 30.71 -48.17
C SER A 11 -40.22 29.96 -49.25
N ALA A 12 -39.99 28.66 -49.41
CA ALA A 12 -40.71 27.82 -50.37
C ALA A 12 -42.21 27.67 -49.99
N GLY A 13 -42.50 27.53 -48.69
CA GLY A 13 -43.88 27.51 -48.18
C GLY A 13 -44.63 28.82 -48.44
N ALA A 14 -43.99 29.96 -48.18
CA ALA A 14 -44.57 31.28 -48.45
C ALA A 14 -44.80 31.53 -49.94
N ALA A 15 -43.87 31.12 -50.81
CA ALA A 15 -44.01 31.21 -52.26
C ALA A 15 -45.18 30.36 -52.77
N ASN A 16 -45.36 29.14 -52.25
CA ASN A 16 -46.49 28.27 -52.59
C ASN A 16 -47.84 28.85 -52.11
N ALA A 17 -47.88 29.40 -50.88
CA ALA A 17 -49.08 30.08 -50.38
C ALA A 17 -49.44 31.30 -51.24
N LEU A 18 -48.45 32.07 -51.69
CA LEU A 18 -48.66 33.19 -52.61
C LEU A 18 -49.18 32.74 -53.98
N ARG A 19 -48.62 31.66 -54.55
CA ARG A 19 -49.12 31.05 -55.81
C ARG A 19 -50.58 30.62 -55.67
N GLN A 20 -50.95 30.02 -54.53
CA GLN A 20 -52.32 29.60 -54.26
C GLN A 20 -53.28 30.79 -54.11
N ALA A 21 -52.88 31.81 -53.35
CA ALA A 21 -53.69 33.03 -53.17
C ALA A 21 -53.91 33.76 -54.51
N LEU A 22 -52.91 33.83 -55.39
CA LEU A 22 -53.05 34.39 -56.73
C LEU A 22 -54.00 33.58 -57.61
N LYS A 23 -53.99 32.25 -57.48
CA LYS A 23 -54.93 31.37 -58.22
C LYS A 23 -56.37 31.59 -57.78
N GLU A 24 -56.62 31.82 -56.50
CA GLU A 24 -57.95 31.97 -55.92
C GLU A 24 -58.50 33.41 -56.08
N PHE A 25 -57.68 34.43 -55.86
CA PHE A 25 -58.10 35.83 -55.79
C PHE A 25 -57.55 36.73 -56.90
N GLY A 26 -56.80 36.18 -57.86
CA GLY A 26 -56.10 36.97 -58.90
C GLY A 26 -57.01 37.82 -59.79
N ARG A 27 -58.30 37.52 -59.87
CA ARG A 27 -59.28 38.34 -60.61
C ARG A 27 -59.74 39.59 -59.86
N LEU A 28 -59.46 39.67 -58.55
CA LEU A 28 -59.93 40.74 -57.64
C LEU A 28 -58.84 41.77 -57.32
N ILE A 29 -57.62 41.56 -57.82
CA ILE A 29 -56.48 42.43 -57.56
C ILE A 29 -56.21 43.35 -58.76
N ASP A 30 -55.62 44.51 -58.52
CA ASP A 30 -55.23 45.44 -59.58
C ASP A 30 -53.88 45.03 -60.21
N ALA A 31 -53.62 45.54 -61.42
CA ALA A 31 -52.41 45.22 -62.18
C ALA A 31 -51.12 45.54 -61.40
N LYS A 32 -51.15 46.55 -60.50
CA LYS A 32 -50.01 46.92 -59.67
C LYS A 32 -49.73 45.88 -58.59
N LEU A 33 -50.75 45.34 -57.91
CA LEU A 33 -50.57 44.29 -56.91
C LEU A 33 -50.19 42.96 -57.56
N GLU A 34 -50.77 42.65 -58.73
CA GLU A 34 -50.38 41.48 -59.52
C GLU A 34 -48.89 41.53 -59.92
N ALA A 35 -48.41 42.66 -60.44
CA ALA A 35 -47.00 42.86 -60.78
C ALA A 35 -46.07 42.69 -59.57
N ARG A 36 -46.47 43.16 -58.38
CA ARG A 36 -45.70 42.98 -57.14
C ARG A 36 -45.67 41.52 -56.69
N ALA A 37 -46.76 40.79 -56.84
CA ALA A 37 -46.84 39.38 -56.49
C ALA A 37 -46.00 38.51 -57.44
N GLN A 38 -46.01 38.81 -58.75
CA GLN A 38 -45.14 38.14 -59.73
C GLN A 38 -43.66 38.45 -59.48
N ALA A 39 -43.31 39.70 -59.15
CA ALA A 39 -41.95 40.06 -58.77
C ALA A 39 -41.48 39.31 -57.50
N ALA A 40 -42.36 39.16 -56.50
CA ALA A 40 -42.07 38.38 -55.29
C ALA A 40 -41.88 36.88 -55.57
N LEU A 41 -42.67 36.30 -56.49
CA LEU A 41 -42.50 34.91 -56.93
C LEU A 41 -41.22 34.70 -57.74
N ALA A 42 -40.83 35.66 -58.58
CA ALA A 42 -39.56 35.63 -59.30
C ALA A 42 -38.37 35.68 -58.33
N ALA A 43 -38.40 36.60 -57.36
CA ALA A 43 -37.37 36.68 -56.32
C ALA A 43 -37.31 35.41 -55.45
N ALA A 44 -38.46 34.79 -55.15
CA ALA A 44 -38.50 33.50 -54.45
C ALA A 44 -37.88 32.37 -55.29
N GLY A 45 -38.11 32.33 -56.61
CA GLY A 45 -37.50 31.36 -57.51
C GLY A 45 -35.98 31.51 -57.63
N GLU A 46 -35.47 32.74 -57.65
CA GLU A 46 -34.02 33.01 -57.59
C GLU A 46 -33.42 32.51 -56.27
N LEU A 47 -34.10 32.76 -55.15
CA LEU A 47 -33.70 32.30 -53.82
C LEU A 47 -33.64 30.77 -53.72
N GLU A 48 -34.64 30.07 -54.28
CA GLU A 48 -34.67 28.61 -54.38
C GLU A 48 -33.49 28.06 -55.21
N GLY A 49 -33.10 28.76 -56.28
CA GLY A 49 -31.91 28.43 -57.09
C GLY A 49 -30.60 28.55 -56.30
N TRP A 50 -30.42 29.66 -55.56
CA TRP A 50 -29.26 29.85 -54.68
C TRP A 50 -29.20 28.85 -53.53
N GLN A 51 -30.36 28.48 -52.95
CA GLN A 51 -30.45 27.44 -51.93
C GLN A 51 -30.02 26.08 -52.46
N ARG A 52 -30.49 25.69 -53.66
CA ARG A 52 -30.08 24.44 -54.30
C ARG A 52 -28.58 24.42 -54.56
N TRP A 53 -28.03 25.51 -55.10
CA TRP A 53 -26.59 25.64 -55.33
C TRP A 53 -25.79 25.51 -54.03
N ARG A 54 -26.21 26.20 -52.96
CA ARG A 54 -25.55 26.11 -51.65
C ARG A 54 -25.66 24.70 -51.05
N ALA A 55 -26.81 24.04 -51.18
CA ALA A 55 -26.99 22.66 -50.74
C ALA A 55 -26.08 21.68 -51.50
N ASP A 56 -25.95 21.85 -52.81
CA ASP A 56 -25.03 21.04 -53.61
C ASP A 56 -23.56 21.29 -53.25
N GLN A 57 -23.17 22.53 -52.95
CA GLN A 57 -21.82 22.83 -52.41
C GLN A 57 -21.58 22.13 -51.06
N LEU A 58 -22.54 22.17 -50.13
CA LEU A 58 -22.43 21.46 -48.85
C LEU A 58 -22.36 19.93 -49.04
N ARG A 59 -23.12 19.37 -49.99
CA ARG A 59 -23.03 17.94 -50.35
C ARG A 59 -21.67 17.58 -50.93
N GLU A 60 -21.10 18.42 -51.81
CA GLU A 60 -19.76 18.24 -52.35
C GLU A 60 -18.69 18.27 -51.25
N GLU A 61 -18.79 19.20 -50.29
CA GLU A 61 -17.92 19.24 -49.12
C GLU A 61 -18.03 17.95 -48.27
N LEU A 62 -19.25 17.42 -48.06
CA LEU A 62 -19.47 16.18 -47.33
C LEU A 62 -18.93 14.96 -48.07
N VAL A 63 -19.09 14.89 -49.39
CA VAL A 63 -18.49 13.86 -50.24
C VAL A 63 -16.97 13.91 -50.12
N SER A 64 -16.36 15.08 -50.27
CA SER A 64 -14.91 15.25 -50.14
C SER A 64 -14.40 14.84 -48.76
N LYS A 65 -15.11 15.19 -47.69
CA LYS A 65 -14.79 14.75 -46.32
C LYS A 65 -14.88 13.23 -46.17
N ALA A 66 -15.91 12.59 -46.74
CA ALA A 66 -16.10 11.14 -46.67
C ALA A 66 -15.03 10.38 -47.48
N GLU A 67 -14.75 10.80 -48.71
CA GLU A 67 -13.68 10.25 -49.55
C GLU A 67 -12.30 10.41 -48.88
N GLY A 68 -12.08 11.57 -48.24
CA GLY A 68 -10.88 11.89 -47.48
C GLY A 68 -10.68 11.11 -46.18
N LEU A 69 -11.67 10.32 -45.72
CA LEU A 69 -11.48 9.46 -44.54
C LEU A 69 -10.49 8.31 -44.82
N LEU A 70 -10.49 7.80 -46.04
CA LEU A 70 -9.64 6.68 -46.46
C LEU A 70 -8.35 7.12 -47.16
N GLN A 71 -8.31 8.31 -47.75
CA GLN A 71 -7.19 8.82 -48.52
C GLN A 71 -6.15 9.60 -47.69
N ARG A 72 -6.05 9.32 -46.39
CA ARG A 72 -5.12 10.03 -45.50
C ARG A 72 -3.68 9.55 -45.68
N PRO A 73 -2.69 10.45 -45.66
CA PRO A 73 -1.28 10.07 -45.75
C PRO A 73 -0.87 9.17 -44.58
N GLU A 74 0.10 8.28 -44.83
CA GLU A 74 0.64 7.37 -43.83
C GLU A 74 1.13 8.15 -42.60
N GLY A 75 0.72 7.71 -41.40
CA GLY A 75 0.97 8.41 -40.13
C GLY A 75 -0.14 9.37 -39.67
N GLN A 76 -1.13 9.68 -40.52
CA GLN A 76 -2.34 10.45 -40.12
C GLN A 76 -3.61 9.62 -40.05
N ALA A 77 -3.48 8.29 -40.03
CA ALA A 77 -4.59 7.36 -39.93
C ALA A 77 -5.42 7.62 -38.66
N ILE A 78 -6.74 7.63 -38.81
CA ILE A 78 -7.67 7.87 -37.72
C ILE A 78 -7.97 6.52 -37.03
N GLY A 79 -7.92 6.45 -35.70
CA GLY A 79 -8.31 5.25 -34.96
C GLY A 79 -9.80 4.90 -35.16
N GLY A 80 -10.15 3.60 -35.11
CA GLY A 80 -11.48 3.12 -35.48
C GLY A 80 -12.65 3.79 -34.75
N ARG A 81 -12.48 4.16 -33.46
CA ARG A 81 -13.51 4.91 -32.72
C ARG A 81 -13.81 6.28 -33.31
N LYS A 82 -12.76 7.04 -33.60
CA LYS A 82 -12.89 8.38 -34.19
C LYS A 82 -13.42 8.30 -35.62
N MET A 83 -13.07 7.25 -36.37
CA MET A 83 -13.64 6.97 -37.68
C MET A 83 -15.16 6.73 -37.59
N GLN A 84 -15.60 5.90 -36.64
CA GLN A 84 -17.02 5.63 -36.40
C GLN A 84 -17.81 6.91 -36.05
N GLU A 85 -17.27 7.75 -35.17
CA GLU A 85 -17.87 9.03 -34.78
C GLU A 85 -17.96 10.00 -35.98
N MET A 86 -16.91 10.09 -36.79
CA MET A 86 -16.90 10.91 -38.01
C MET A 86 -17.94 10.43 -39.02
N LEU A 87 -18.06 9.12 -39.25
CA LEU A 87 -19.08 8.56 -40.15
C LEU A 87 -20.49 8.88 -39.68
N ARG A 88 -20.76 8.75 -38.38
CA ARG A 88 -22.05 9.14 -37.81
C ARG A 88 -22.33 10.63 -38.03
N GLY A 89 -21.36 11.49 -37.73
CA GLY A 89 -21.49 12.94 -37.93
C GLY A 89 -21.71 13.33 -39.39
N LEU A 90 -21.03 12.68 -40.34
CA LEU A 90 -21.21 12.93 -41.77
C LEU A 90 -22.61 12.52 -42.25
N ARG A 91 -23.13 11.36 -41.81
CA ARG A 91 -24.50 10.92 -42.17
C ARG A 91 -25.56 11.84 -41.55
N GLU A 92 -25.36 12.29 -40.32
CA GLU A 92 -26.25 13.26 -39.66
C GLU A 92 -26.22 14.64 -40.39
N GLN A 93 -25.03 15.13 -40.78
CA GLN A 93 -24.89 16.35 -41.56
C GLN A 93 -25.53 16.25 -42.94
N TRP A 94 -25.33 15.13 -43.65
CA TRP A 94 -25.99 14.88 -44.92
C TRP A 94 -27.51 14.93 -44.78
N LYS A 95 -28.04 14.24 -43.76
CA LYS A 95 -29.48 14.27 -43.46
C LYS A 95 -29.97 15.68 -43.15
N SER A 96 -29.17 16.53 -42.54
CA SER A 96 -29.51 17.94 -42.29
C SER A 96 -29.53 18.76 -43.59
N THR A 97 -28.51 18.62 -44.42
CA THR A 97 -28.41 19.34 -45.71
C THR A 97 -29.50 18.90 -46.70
N ASP A 98 -29.94 17.64 -46.63
CA ASP A 98 -30.95 17.10 -47.54
C ASP A 98 -32.40 17.43 -47.12
N GLN A 99 -32.60 18.15 -46.01
CA GLN A 99 -33.92 18.54 -45.55
C GLN A 99 -34.51 19.69 -46.38
N GLY A 100 -35.35 19.34 -47.36
CA GLY A 100 -36.22 20.30 -48.06
C GLY A 100 -35.66 20.87 -49.38
N GLY A 101 -34.56 20.32 -49.89
CA GLY A 101 -34.05 20.59 -51.24
C GLY A 101 -34.33 19.45 -52.22
N VAL A 102 -34.19 19.70 -53.53
CA VAL A 102 -34.26 18.65 -54.56
C VAL A 102 -33.08 17.68 -54.36
N PRO A 103 -33.32 16.35 -54.28
CA PRO A 103 -32.25 15.37 -54.07
C PRO A 103 -31.21 15.38 -55.19
N ASN A 104 -29.94 15.27 -54.84
CA ASN A 104 -28.85 15.06 -55.79
C ASN A 104 -28.36 13.60 -55.72
N HIS A 105 -28.96 12.74 -56.54
CA HIS A 105 -28.68 11.30 -56.54
C HIS A 105 -27.23 10.95 -56.90
N GLY A 106 -26.55 11.76 -57.71
CA GLY A 106 -25.15 11.54 -58.09
C GLY A 106 -24.21 11.74 -56.89
N LEU A 107 -24.36 12.87 -56.18
CA LEU A 107 -23.58 13.15 -54.98
C LEU A 107 -23.90 12.17 -53.85
N TRP A 108 -25.18 11.80 -53.69
CA TRP A 108 -25.57 10.78 -52.70
C TRP A 108 -24.88 9.44 -52.93
N LYS A 109 -24.86 8.93 -54.17
CA LYS A 109 -24.21 7.65 -54.48
C LYS A 109 -22.71 7.68 -54.15
N ARG A 110 -22.02 8.79 -54.45
CA ARG A 110 -20.59 8.96 -54.12
C ARG A 110 -20.38 9.02 -52.61
N PHE A 111 -21.18 9.81 -51.91
CA PHE A 111 -21.13 9.94 -50.46
C PHE A 111 -21.36 8.59 -49.77
N ASP A 112 -22.45 7.90 -50.12
CA ASP A 112 -22.80 6.62 -49.51
C ASP A 112 -21.75 5.54 -49.81
N HIS A 113 -21.22 5.49 -51.04
CA HIS A 113 -20.11 4.61 -51.36
C HIS A 113 -18.88 4.87 -50.47
N ALA A 114 -18.44 6.12 -50.34
CA ALA A 114 -17.30 6.48 -49.49
C ALA A 114 -17.55 6.15 -48.01
N CYS A 115 -18.76 6.41 -47.50
CA CYS A 115 -19.14 6.05 -46.14
C CYS A 115 -19.18 4.53 -45.92
N ASN A 116 -19.62 3.75 -46.91
CA ASN A 116 -19.68 2.29 -46.81
C ASN A 116 -18.27 1.67 -46.86
N GLU A 117 -17.37 2.17 -47.70
CA GLU A 117 -15.97 1.72 -47.69
C GLU A 117 -15.27 2.04 -46.37
N ALA A 118 -15.48 3.24 -45.82
CA ALA A 118 -14.93 3.61 -44.51
C ALA A 118 -15.57 2.81 -43.36
N HIS A 119 -16.83 2.39 -43.50
CA HIS A 119 -17.50 1.56 -42.51
C HIS A 119 -16.84 0.18 -42.37
N LYS A 120 -16.39 -0.45 -43.46
CA LYS A 120 -15.68 -1.74 -43.42
C LYS A 120 -14.44 -1.69 -42.52
N VAL A 121 -13.71 -0.57 -42.52
CA VAL A 121 -12.55 -0.37 -41.63
C VAL A 121 -12.97 -0.34 -40.16
N VAL A 122 -14.11 0.29 -39.87
CA VAL A 122 -14.70 0.32 -38.52
C VAL A 122 -15.15 -1.07 -38.10
N GLU A 123 -15.76 -1.86 -38.99
CA GLU A 123 -16.17 -3.24 -38.71
C GLU A 123 -14.98 -4.10 -38.31
N VAL A 124 -13.90 -4.09 -39.09
CA VAL A 124 -12.66 -4.82 -38.76
C VAL A 124 -12.09 -4.38 -37.40
N TRP A 125 -12.12 -3.08 -37.09
CA TRP A 125 -11.68 -2.58 -35.79
C TRP A 125 -12.59 -3.04 -34.63
N LEU A 126 -13.90 -3.06 -34.82
CA LEU A 126 -14.86 -3.55 -33.82
C LEU A 126 -14.67 -5.06 -33.58
N GLU A 127 -14.44 -5.84 -34.62
CA GLU A 127 -14.11 -7.26 -34.52
C GLU A 127 -12.81 -7.47 -33.74
N LYS A 128 -11.78 -6.67 -34.02
CA LYS A 128 -10.52 -6.69 -33.27
C LYS A 128 -10.74 -6.40 -31.79
N ILE A 129 -11.48 -5.33 -31.43
CA ILE A 129 -11.78 -5.02 -30.02
C ILE A 129 -12.54 -6.16 -29.34
N LYS A 130 -13.51 -6.75 -30.04
CA LYS A 130 -14.28 -7.87 -29.51
C LYS A 130 -13.38 -9.10 -29.28
N ALA A 131 -12.45 -9.37 -30.20
CA ALA A 131 -11.48 -10.44 -30.07
C ALA A 131 -10.53 -10.21 -28.89
N GLU A 132 -9.94 -9.01 -28.77
CA GLU A 132 -9.07 -8.63 -27.64
C GLU A 132 -9.80 -8.74 -26.30
N ALA A 133 -11.07 -8.30 -26.22
CA ALA A 133 -11.86 -8.42 -25.01
C ALA A 133 -12.14 -9.90 -24.64
N ALA A 134 -12.41 -10.75 -25.63
CA ALA A 134 -12.59 -12.18 -25.43
C ALA A 134 -11.28 -12.86 -24.97
N GLU A 135 -10.15 -12.48 -25.57
CA GLU A 135 -8.83 -12.97 -25.20
C GLU A 135 -8.47 -12.57 -23.76
N ASN A 136 -8.62 -11.30 -23.39
CA ASN A 136 -8.35 -10.82 -22.03
C ASN A 136 -9.23 -11.55 -20.99
N ARG A 137 -10.50 -11.82 -21.34
CA ARG A 137 -11.39 -12.61 -20.47
C ARG A 137 -10.91 -14.05 -20.34
N ALA A 138 -10.51 -14.69 -21.44
CA ALA A 138 -9.99 -16.05 -21.44
C ALA A 138 -8.69 -16.15 -20.64
N GLN A 139 -7.76 -15.22 -20.79
CA GLN A 139 -6.51 -15.15 -20.03
C GLN A 139 -6.77 -15.05 -18.52
N ARG A 140 -7.72 -14.22 -18.09
CA ARG A 140 -8.10 -14.08 -16.68
C ARG A 140 -8.76 -15.34 -16.11
N LEU A 141 -9.62 -16.01 -16.89
CA LEU A 141 -10.21 -17.28 -16.49
C LEU A 141 -9.15 -18.40 -16.39
N ALA A 142 -8.20 -18.43 -17.32
CA ALA A 142 -7.07 -19.35 -17.25
C ALA A 142 -6.20 -19.09 -16.01
N LEU A 143 -5.95 -17.82 -15.68
CA LEU A 143 -5.19 -17.44 -14.48
C LEU A 143 -5.92 -17.84 -13.18
N LEU A 144 -7.25 -17.76 -13.14
CA LEU A 144 -8.05 -18.27 -12.03
C LEU A 144 -7.88 -19.79 -11.86
N ALA A 145 -8.02 -20.54 -12.95
CA ALA A 145 -7.86 -21.99 -12.93
C ALA A 145 -6.44 -22.41 -12.52
N GLU A 146 -5.42 -21.69 -13.01
CA GLU A 146 -4.03 -21.89 -12.63
C GLU A 146 -3.81 -21.62 -11.14
N LEU A 147 -4.38 -20.53 -10.62
CA LEU A 147 -4.29 -20.18 -9.19
C LEU A 147 -4.98 -21.22 -8.30
N ASP A 148 -6.18 -21.67 -8.67
CA ASP A 148 -6.90 -22.71 -7.92
C ASP A 148 -6.13 -24.04 -7.94
N ALA A 149 -5.60 -24.45 -9.09
CA ALA A 149 -4.76 -25.65 -9.20
C ALA A 149 -3.47 -25.54 -8.39
N TRP A 150 -2.82 -24.37 -8.44
CA TRP A 150 -1.64 -24.09 -7.63
C TRP A 150 -1.97 -24.13 -6.13
N ALA A 151 -3.07 -23.54 -5.70
CA ALA A 151 -3.50 -23.55 -4.29
C ALA A 151 -3.76 -24.98 -3.78
N GLU A 152 -4.40 -25.84 -4.58
CA GLU A 152 -4.63 -27.23 -4.22
C GLU A 152 -3.34 -28.03 -4.10
N ALA A 153 -2.36 -27.79 -4.99
CA ALA A 153 -1.07 -28.45 -4.96
C ALA A 153 -0.14 -27.92 -3.85
N ASN A 154 -0.34 -26.68 -3.40
CA ASN A 154 0.55 -25.98 -2.47
C ASN A 154 -0.18 -25.61 -1.17
N ARG A 155 -0.72 -26.61 -0.48
CA ARG A 155 -1.32 -26.41 0.86
C ARG A 155 -0.29 -26.11 1.95
N THR A 156 0.99 -26.32 1.67
CA THR A 156 2.12 -26.01 2.54
C THR A 156 3.28 -25.50 1.69
N ALA A 157 4.12 -24.63 2.23
CA ALA A 157 5.32 -24.19 1.52
C ALA A 157 6.29 -25.36 1.29
N LEU A 158 6.78 -25.49 0.06
CA LEU A 158 7.87 -26.39 -0.29
C LEU A 158 9.14 -25.98 0.49
N ASP A 159 9.84 -26.95 1.09
CA ASP A 159 11.05 -26.72 1.89
C ASP A 159 10.89 -25.68 3.01
N ALA A 160 9.65 -25.46 3.48
CA ALA A 160 9.27 -24.41 4.43
C ALA A 160 9.60 -22.96 3.96
N ASP A 161 9.77 -22.71 2.65
CA ASP A 161 10.02 -21.37 2.10
C ASP A 161 8.72 -20.54 1.96
N TRP A 162 8.23 -20.04 3.09
CA TRP A 162 7.05 -19.17 3.13
C TRP A 162 7.27 -17.81 2.44
N LYS A 163 8.52 -17.35 2.30
CA LYS A 163 8.85 -16.13 1.55
C LYS A 163 8.70 -16.33 0.05
N GLY A 164 9.16 -17.48 -0.46
CA GLY A 164 8.92 -17.93 -1.83
C GLY A 164 7.43 -18.09 -2.11
N PHE A 165 6.69 -18.72 -1.20
CA PHE A 165 5.23 -18.85 -1.28
C PHE A 165 4.54 -17.50 -1.45
N GLN A 166 4.84 -16.52 -0.59
CA GLN A 166 4.29 -15.17 -0.69
C GLN A 166 4.67 -14.49 -2.01
N ARG A 167 5.91 -14.68 -2.50
CA ARG A 167 6.35 -14.10 -3.77
C ARG A 167 5.52 -14.62 -4.94
N ILE A 168 5.20 -15.91 -4.97
CA ILE A 168 4.36 -16.50 -6.01
C ILE A 168 2.94 -15.91 -5.97
N LEU A 169 2.34 -15.76 -4.78
CA LEU A 169 1.05 -15.08 -4.63
C LEU A 169 1.06 -13.65 -5.18
N MET A 170 2.14 -12.89 -4.94
CA MET A 170 2.29 -11.54 -5.49
C MET A 170 2.41 -11.56 -7.02
N GLN A 171 3.12 -12.53 -7.60
CA GLN A 171 3.24 -12.69 -9.06
C GLN A 171 1.89 -13.00 -9.72
N PHE A 172 1.04 -13.82 -9.10
CA PHE A 172 -0.34 -14.02 -9.53
C PHE A 172 -1.12 -12.69 -9.53
N GLY A 173 -0.96 -11.87 -8.48
CA GLY A 173 -1.52 -10.52 -8.40
C GLY A 173 -1.04 -9.57 -9.50
N ASP A 174 0.27 -9.58 -9.82
CA ASP A 174 0.84 -8.80 -10.91
C ASP A 174 0.29 -9.25 -12.27
N ARG A 175 0.26 -10.56 -12.53
CA ARG A 175 -0.31 -11.12 -13.77
C ARG A 175 -1.78 -10.76 -13.94
N TRP A 176 -2.58 -10.80 -12.88
CA TRP A 176 -3.99 -10.40 -12.92
C TRP A 176 -4.17 -8.93 -13.28
N ARG A 177 -3.34 -8.04 -12.73
CA ARG A 177 -3.35 -6.61 -13.06
C ARG A 177 -2.93 -6.35 -14.50
N ASN A 178 -1.99 -7.15 -15.01
CA ASN A 178 -1.42 -6.98 -16.35
C ASN A 178 -2.18 -7.74 -17.46
N ALA A 179 -3.22 -8.53 -17.14
CA ALA A 179 -4.01 -9.36 -18.08
C ALA A 179 -5.02 -8.56 -18.95
N GLY A 180 -4.62 -7.37 -19.40
CA GLY A 180 -5.42 -6.53 -20.29
C GLY A 180 -6.71 -5.95 -19.66
N HIS A 181 -7.38 -5.10 -20.43
CA HIS A 181 -8.62 -4.43 -20.02
C HIS A 181 -9.85 -5.32 -20.27
N LEU A 182 -10.83 -5.21 -19.38
CA LEU A 182 -12.14 -5.84 -19.48
C LEU A 182 -13.23 -4.77 -19.43
N GLY A 183 -14.34 -5.03 -20.14
CA GLY A 183 -15.56 -4.25 -19.94
C GLY A 183 -16.08 -4.38 -18.50
N GLU A 184 -16.74 -3.32 -18.01
CA GLU A 184 -17.21 -3.19 -16.63
C GLU A 184 -17.98 -4.42 -16.12
N LYS A 185 -18.93 -4.93 -16.92
CA LYS A 185 -19.71 -6.12 -16.58
C LYS A 185 -18.83 -7.35 -16.37
N ALA A 186 -17.91 -7.62 -17.29
CA ALA A 186 -17.01 -8.77 -17.20
C ALA A 186 -16.05 -8.66 -16.01
N PHE A 187 -15.58 -7.44 -15.71
CA PHE A 187 -14.77 -7.18 -14.54
C PHE A 187 -15.54 -7.41 -13.24
N ALA A 188 -16.78 -6.91 -13.14
CA ALA A 188 -17.65 -7.11 -11.97
C ALA A 188 -17.95 -8.58 -11.69
N GLU A 189 -18.07 -9.41 -12.73
CA GLU A 189 -18.23 -10.87 -12.58
C GLU A 189 -16.95 -11.56 -12.09
N LEU A 190 -15.80 -11.21 -12.65
CA LEU A 190 -14.55 -11.93 -12.42
C LEU A 190 -13.79 -11.48 -11.16
N GLN A 191 -13.91 -10.21 -10.78
CA GLN A 191 -13.22 -9.66 -9.60
C GLN A 191 -13.55 -10.37 -8.28
N PRO A 192 -14.81 -10.70 -7.93
CA PRO A 192 -15.09 -11.46 -6.71
C PRO A 192 -14.54 -12.88 -6.75
N LEU A 193 -14.56 -13.55 -7.92
CA LEU A 193 -13.97 -14.88 -8.10
C LEU A 193 -12.45 -14.84 -7.86
N TRP A 194 -11.77 -13.83 -8.40
CA TRP A 194 -10.36 -13.59 -8.15
C TRP A 194 -10.03 -13.38 -6.68
N LYS A 195 -10.79 -12.53 -5.99
CA LYS A 195 -10.59 -12.31 -4.55
C LYS A 195 -10.76 -13.59 -3.75
N ALA A 196 -11.78 -14.40 -4.06
CA ALA A 196 -12.02 -15.66 -3.37
C ALA A 196 -10.90 -16.68 -3.62
N ALA A 197 -10.45 -16.82 -4.87
CA ALA A 197 -9.35 -17.71 -5.23
C ALA A 197 -8.04 -17.28 -4.56
N MET A 198 -7.72 -15.98 -4.56
CA MET A 198 -6.54 -15.45 -3.87
C MET A 198 -6.59 -15.66 -2.36
N ALA A 199 -7.74 -15.45 -1.72
CA ALA A 199 -7.89 -15.70 -0.28
C ALA A 199 -7.68 -17.18 0.05
N ARG A 200 -8.27 -18.09 -0.73
CA ARG A 200 -8.05 -19.54 -0.58
C ARG A 200 -6.59 -19.93 -0.78
N ALA A 201 -5.92 -19.37 -1.77
CA ALA A 201 -4.50 -19.62 -2.03
C ALA A 201 -3.57 -19.06 -0.92
N ALA A 202 -3.97 -17.95 -0.28
CA ALA A 202 -3.21 -17.32 0.80
C ALA A 202 -3.44 -17.97 2.18
N ALA A 203 -4.57 -18.65 2.37
CA ALA A 203 -4.99 -19.18 3.67
C ALA A 203 -3.93 -20.01 4.42
N PRO A 204 -3.13 -20.88 3.77
CA PRO A 204 -2.07 -21.61 4.48
C PRO A 204 -0.96 -20.71 5.03
N LEU A 205 -0.57 -19.68 4.27
CA LEU A 205 0.41 -18.69 4.72
C LEU A 205 -0.14 -17.87 5.88
N GLU A 206 -1.40 -17.43 5.78
CA GLU A 206 -2.07 -16.67 6.85
C GLU A 206 -2.16 -17.47 8.15
N ALA A 207 -2.52 -18.76 8.08
CA ALA A 207 -2.56 -19.64 9.25
C ALA A 207 -1.19 -19.74 9.94
N VAL A 208 -0.12 -19.95 9.18
CA VAL A 208 1.25 -20.04 9.72
C VAL A 208 1.74 -18.69 10.25
N GLN A 209 1.31 -17.57 9.66
CA GLN A 209 1.57 -16.24 10.20
C GLN A 209 0.88 -16.04 11.55
N GLU A 210 -0.38 -16.44 11.70
CA GLU A 210 -1.12 -16.35 12.95
C GLU A 210 -0.47 -17.19 14.06
N GLU A 211 -0.08 -18.43 13.76
CA GLU A 211 0.66 -19.29 14.70
C GLU A 211 2.00 -18.66 15.10
N ASN A 212 2.77 -18.15 14.14
CA ASN A 212 4.04 -17.49 14.41
C ASN A 212 3.86 -16.25 15.30
N LEU A 213 2.81 -15.46 15.06
CA LEU A 213 2.46 -14.30 15.88
C LEU A 213 2.08 -14.70 17.30
N ALA A 214 1.30 -15.77 17.47
CA ALA A 214 0.94 -16.29 18.80
C ALA A 214 2.18 -16.74 19.57
N LEU A 215 3.09 -17.48 18.92
CA LEU A 215 4.35 -17.90 19.53
C LEU A 215 5.23 -16.71 19.94
N ARG A 216 5.37 -15.69 19.08
CA ARG A 216 6.14 -14.49 19.44
C ARG A 216 5.52 -13.73 20.61
N ARG A 217 4.18 -13.65 20.69
CA ARG A 217 3.49 -13.05 21.85
C ARG A 217 3.77 -13.81 23.14
N ALA A 218 3.67 -15.14 23.11
CA ALA A 218 4.03 -15.97 24.27
C ALA A 218 5.50 -15.79 24.70
N MET A 219 6.41 -15.60 23.74
CA MET A 219 7.81 -15.30 24.06
C MET A 219 8.02 -13.91 24.66
N VAL A 220 7.19 -12.93 24.31
CA VAL A 220 7.18 -11.61 24.97
C VAL A 220 6.76 -11.76 26.44
N GLU A 221 5.75 -12.58 26.72
CA GLU A 221 5.34 -12.88 28.11
C GLU A 221 6.44 -13.62 28.88
N GLU A 222 7.09 -14.61 28.27
CA GLU A 222 8.23 -15.30 28.87
C GLU A 222 9.41 -14.34 29.14
N ALA A 223 9.66 -13.39 28.23
CA ALA A 223 10.67 -12.34 28.42
C ALA A 223 10.34 -11.42 29.60
N GLN A 224 9.05 -11.11 29.83
CA GLN A 224 8.60 -10.32 30.98
C GLN A 224 8.84 -11.07 32.29
N VAL A 225 8.50 -12.37 32.35
CA VAL A 225 8.76 -13.20 33.54
C VAL A 225 10.26 -13.29 33.84
N LEU A 226 11.08 -13.54 32.81
CA LEU A 226 12.54 -13.59 32.96
C LEU A 226 13.15 -12.24 33.36
N GLY A 227 12.61 -11.13 32.84
CA GLY A 227 13.08 -9.77 33.17
C GLY A 227 12.68 -9.30 34.57
N ALA A 228 11.54 -9.78 35.08
CA ALA A 228 11.06 -9.50 36.43
C ALA A 228 11.75 -10.37 37.50
N ALA A 229 12.40 -11.46 37.11
CA ALA A 229 13.09 -12.34 38.05
C ALA A 229 14.21 -11.57 38.82
N PRO A 230 14.39 -11.86 40.14
CA PRO A 230 15.46 -11.25 40.94
C PRO A 230 16.86 -11.58 40.39
N GLU A 231 17.05 -12.82 39.92
CA GLU A 231 18.30 -13.27 39.32
C GLU A 231 18.18 -13.37 37.80
N LEU A 232 19.05 -12.67 37.09
CA LEU A 232 19.08 -12.70 35.63
C LEU A 232 19.76 -13.98 35.11
N ARG A 233 18.92 -14.94 34.69
CA ARG A 233 19.36 -16.21 34.07
C ARG A 233 19.79 -16.02 32.62
N ILE A 234 21.08 -15.75 32.40
CA ILE A 234 21.66 -15.45 31.08
C ILE A 234 21.40 -16.58 30.06
N ASP A 235 21.51 -17.84 30.45
CA ASP A 235 21.31 -18.96 29.53
C ASP A 235 19.86 -19.09 29.05
N ALA A 236 18.90 -18.81 29.93
CA ALA A 236 17.48 -18.77 29.57
C ALA A 236 17.19 -17.64 28.58
N VAL A 237 17.77 -16.45 28.80
CA VAL A 237 17.68 -15.32 27.87
C VAL A 237 18.27 -15.67 26.50
N LYS A 238 19.45 -16.31 26.46
CA LYS A 238 20.08 -16.74 25.20
C LYS A 238 19.20 -17.75 24.45
N SER A 239 18.65 -18.73 25.16
CA SER A 239 17.73 -19.73 24.56
C SER A 239 16.48 -19.06 23.98
N LEU A 240 15.90 -18.11 24.72
CA LEU A 240 14.74 -17.34 24.28
C LEU A 240 15.07 -16.50 23.02
N GLN A 241 16.21 -15.81 22.99
CA GLN A 241 16.65 -15.04 21.82
C GLN A 241 16.87 -15.92 20.58
N GLN A 242 17.44 -17.11 20.73
CA GLN A 242 17.64 -18.06 19.63
C GLN A 242 16.30 -18.57 19.06
N ARG A 243 15.34 -18.90 19.93
CA ARG A 243 13.97 -19.26 19.50
C ARG A 243 13.32 -18.10 18.73
N TRP A 244 13.53 -16.87 19.18
CA TRP A 244 12.95 -15.68 18.55
C TRP A 244 13.50 -15.50 17.15
N GLN A 245 14.83 -15.58 17.00
CA GLN A 245 15.50 -15.48 15.70
C GLN A 245 15.01 -16.53 14.71
N ARG A 246 14.82 -17.78 15.17
CA ARG A 246 14.30 -18.86 14.33
C ARG A 246 12.89 -18.54 13.80
N LEU A 247 11.99 -18.09 14.67
CA LEU A 247 10.64 -17.68 14.26
C LEU A 247 10.65 -16.45 13.36
N ALA A 248 11.56 -15.50 13.60
CA ALA A 248 11.74 -14.27 12.83
C ALA A 248 12.17 -14.51 11.38
N GLN A 249 13.01 -15.53 11.15
CA GLN A 249 13.56 -15.79 9.82
C GLN A 249 12.63 -16.62 8.93
N GLY A 250 11.80 -17.48 9.52
CA GLY A 250 11.01 -18.47 8.79
C GLY A 250 9.79 -17.90 8.07
N VAL A 251 8.92 -17.18 8.78
CA VAL A 251 7.62 -16.74 8.25
C VAL A 251 7.64 -15.23 8.00
N PRO A 252 7.35 -14.76 6.77
CA PRO A 252 7.30 -13.33 6.48
C PRO A 252 6.11 -12.68 7.21
N LEU A 253 6.34 -11.53 7.85
CA LEU A 253 5.30 -10.71 8.48
C LEU A 253 5.43 -9.25 8.05
N ASP A 254 4.42 -8.44 8.40
CA ASP A 254 4.51 -7.00 8.20
C ASP A 254 5.61 -6.39 9.07
N ARG A 255 6.48 -5.58 8.45
CA ARG A 255 7.66 -5.00 9.09
C ARG A 255 7.31 -4.15 10.32
N ARG A 256 6.18 -3.44 10.33
CA ARG A 256 5.80 -2.60 11.47
C ARG A 256 5.35 -3.47 12.65
N LEU A 257 4.61 -4.54 12.36
CA LEU A 257 4.20 -5.52 13.37
C LEU A 257 5.42 -6.25 13.96
N GLU A 258 6.37 -6.66 13.11
CA GLU A 258 7.63 -7.27 13.55
C GLU A 258 8.41 -6.36 14.50
N GLN A 259 8.57 -5.08 14.13
CA GLN A 259 9.26 -4.10 14.96
C GLN A 259 8.58 -3.94 16.32
N LYS A 260 7.24 -3.80 16.33
CA LYS A 260 6.47 -3.66 17.57
C LYS A 260 6.65 -4.87 18.50
N LEU A 261 6.61 -6.08 17.94
CA LEU A 261 6.83 -7.32 18.69
C LEU A 261 8.26 -7.42 19.20
N TRP A 262 9.25 -7.04 18.40
CA TRP A 262 10.66 -7.03 18.79
C TRP A 262 10.94 -6.07 19.94
N ASP A 263 10.41 -4.85 19.88
CA ASP A 263 10.58 -3.86 20.94
C ASP A 263 9.92 -4.34 22.24
N ALA A 264 8.72 -4.92 22.14
CA ALA A 264 8.03 -5.51 23.30
C ALA A 264 8.78 -6.69 23.91
N PHE A 265 9.42 -7.54 23.08
CA PHE A 265 10.23 -8.67 23.51
C PHE A 265 11.52 -8.22 24.20
N ARG A 266 12.20 -7.21 23.63
CA ARG A 266 13.53 -6.79 24.08
C ARG A 266 13.48 -5.94 25.34
N ARG A 267 12.48 -5.07 25.48
CA ARG A 267 12.33 -4.14 26.61
C ARG A 267 12.53 -4.78 28.00
N PRO A 268 11.80 -5.84 28.40
CA PRO A 268 11.95 -6.41 29.75
C PRO A 268 13.34 -7.03 29.99
N ILE A 269 13.99 -7.53 28.94
CA ILE A 269 15.35 -8.08 29.01
C ILE A 269 16.36 -6.94 29.22
N ASP A 270 16.28 -5.88 28.40
CA ASP A 270 17.16 -4.73 28.51
C ASP A 270 17.02 -4.05 29.89
N GLU A 271 15.79 -3.90 30.40
CA GLU A 271 15.51 -3.38 31.75
C GLU A 271 16.18 -4.24 32.84
N ALA A 272 16.15 -5.56 32.73
CA ALA A 272 16.78 -6.47 33.69
C ALA A 272 18.32 -6.38 33.66
N PHE A 273 18.92 -6.26 32.48
CA PHE A 273 20.36 -6.02 32.35
C PHE A 273 20.78 -4.65 32.89
N ASN A 274 19.96 -3.61 32.66
CA ASN A 274 20.20 -2.28 33.20
C ASN A 274 20.13 -2.27 34.73
N ARG A 275 19.14 -2.96 35.32
CA ARG A 275 19.03 -3.13 36.77
C ARG A 275 20.27 -3.79 37.37
N LYS A 276 20.71 -4.91 36.78
CA LYS A 276 21.93 -5.62 37.21
C LYS A 276 23.19 -4.77 37.08
N THR A 277 23.29 -3.98 36.02
CA THR A 277 24.41 -3.05 35.83
C THR A 277 24.41 -1.95 36.90
N ALA A 278 23.26 -1.34 37.16
CA ALA A 278 23.11 -0.32 38.20
C ALA A 278 23.38 -0.87 39.61
N GLU A 279 22.98 -2.10 39.92
CA GLU A 279 23.31 -2.77 41.19
C GLU A 279 24.82 -3.00 41.33
N ARG A 280 25.49 -3.44 40.27
CA ARG A 280 26.95 -3.61 40.26
C ARG A 280 27.67 -2.28 40.43
N GLU A 281 27.23 -1.22 39.76
CA GLU A 281 27.81 0.13 39.89
C GLU A 281 27.61 0.68 41.30
N LYS A 282 26.43 0.48 41.91
CA LYS A 282 26.19 0.84 43.32
C LYS A 282 27.12 0.09 44.26
N ALA A 283 27.28 -1.22 44.08
CA ALA A 283 28.20 -2.03 44.88
C ALA A 283 29.65 -1.54 44.72
N GLN A 284 30.07 -1.23 43.49
CA GLN A 284 31.41 -0.71 43.19
C GLN A 284 31.62 0.70 43.77
N ALA A 285 30.63 1.58 43.73
CA ALA A 285 30.68 2.91 44.33
C ALA A 285 30.78 2.85 45.87
N GLN A 286 30.04 1.93 46.50
CA GLN A 286 30.14 1.68 47.93
C GLN A 286 31.54 1.19 48.32
N LEU A 287 32.13 0.28 47.53
CA LEU A 287 33.52 -0.16 47.72
C LEU A 287 34.51 1.01 47.56
N GLY A 288 34.39 1.81 46.49
CA GLY A 288 35.27 2.96 46.27
C GLY A 288 35.15 4.06 47.34
N ALA A 289 33.95 4.30 47.88
CA ALA A 289 33.75 5.23 48.99
C ALA A 289 34.42 4.73 50.29
N ARG A 290 34.35 3.42 50.55
CA ARG A 290 35.04 2.79 51.68
C ARG A 290 36.56 2.88 51.52
N ASP A 291 37.09 2.59 50.33
CA ASP A 291 38.52 2.70 50.04
C ASP A 291 39.02 4.13 50.19
N ARG A 292 38.22 5.11 49.74
CA ARG A 292 38.53 6.54 49.92
C ARG A 292 38.53 6.96 51.37
N ALA A 293 37.58 6.48 52.18
CA ALA A 293 37.54 6.77 53.61
C ALA A 293 38.81 6.29 54.34
N VAL A 294 39.35 5.12 53.97
CA VAL A 294 40.61 4.62 54.52
C VAL A 294 41.80 5.47 54.09
N ILE A 295 41.87 5.87 52.81
CA ILE A 295 42.93 6.75 52.32
C ILE A 295 42.87 8.11 53.02
N ASP A 296 41.69 8.70 53.15
CA ASP A 296 41.52 10.01 53.77
C ASP A 296 41.85 9.97 55.27
N ALA A 297 41.43 8.92 56.00
CA ALA A 297 41.82 8.70 57.39
C ALA A 297 43.35 8.51 57.55
N SER A 298 44.01 7.83 56.60
CA SER A 298 45.46 7.65 56.63
C SER A 298 46.22 8.97 56.44
N LYS A 299 45.72 9.87 55.59
CA LYS A 299 46.28 11.21 55.38
C LYS A 299 46.07 12.11 56.61
N ALA A 300 44.87 12.08 57.19
CA ALA A 300 44.57 12.82 58.41
C ALA A 300 45.50 12.41 59.58
N LEU A 301 45.84 11.11 59.67
CA LEU A 301 46.83 10.63 60.63
C LEU A 301 48.25 11.15 60.33
N GLN A 302 48.66 11.20 59.06
CA GLN A 302 49.96 11.78 58.67
C GLN A 302 50.04 13.28 59.01
N GLU A 303 48.98 14.04 58.76
CA GLU A 303 48.89 15.47 59.10
C GLU A 303 48.88 15.69 60.62
N ALA A 304 48.15 14.86 61.37
CA ALA A 304 48.14 14.91 62.83
C ALA A 304 49.54 14.64 63.40
N ASN A 305 50.26 13.65 62.87
CA ASN A 305 51.65 13.36 63.24
C ASN A 305 52.59 14.55 62.95
N ALA A 306 52.41 15.26 61.84
CA ALA A 306 53.23 16.43 61.50
C ALA A 306 52.99 17.63 62.45
N SER A 307 51.79 17.73 63.03
CA SER A 307 51.41 18.81 63.95
C SER A 307 51.91 18.64 65.39
N ASN A 308 52.44 17.46 65.77
CA ASN A 308 52.85 17.09 67.13
C ASN A 308 51.76 17.27 68.21
N ASP A 309 50.48 17.36 67.83
CA ASP A 309 49.35 17.44 68.74
C ASP A 309 48.93 16.02 69.18
N ALA A 310 49.30 15.66 70.42
CA ALA A 310 49.04 14.33 70.97
C ALA A 310 47.55 13.97 71.05
N GLN A 311 46.65 14.96 71.15
CA GLN A 311 45.21 14.70 71.20
C GLN A 311 44.64 14.46 69.80
N ARG A 312 45.12 15.21 68.79
CA ARG A 312 44.78 14.96 67.37
C ARG A 312 45.31 13.64 66.85
N ILE A 313 46.52 13.23 67.24
CA ILE A 313 47.08 11.93 66.82
C ILE A 313 46.22 10.78 67.35
N ARG A 314 45.81 10.82 68.63
CA ARG A 314 44.93 9.80 69.20
C ARG A 314 43.57 9.74 68.50
N GLN A 315 43.00 10.89 68.14
CA GLN A 315 41.74 10.95 67.40
C GLN A 315 41.89 10.36 65.98
N ALA A 316 42.91 10.78 65.23
CA ALA A 316 43.15 10.28 63.88
C ALA A 316 43.49 8.78 63.85
N MET A 317 44.17 8.24 64.88
CA MET A 317 44.38 6.80 65.03
C MET A 317 43.05 6.05 65.27
N ALA A 318 42.17 6.58 66.12
CA ALA A 318 40.86 5.99 66.37
C ALA A 318 39.98 6.02 65.10
N ASP A 319 40.01 7.11 64.33
CA ASP A 319 39.26 7.25 63.08
C ASP A 319 39.77 6.28 62.00
N LEU A 320 41.09 6.07 61.90
CA LEU A 320 41.69 5.09 60.98
C LEU A 320 41.37 3.64 61.39
N ASP A 321 41.47 3.31 62.68
CA ASP A 321 41.10 1.98 63.19
C ASP A 321 39.61 1.69 62.96
N ALA A 322 38.75 2.68 63.13
CA ALA A 322 37.33 2.57 62.83
C ALA A 322 37.07 2.31 61.33
N ALA A 323 37.77 3.02 60.43
CA ALA A 323 37.66 2.82 58.99
C ALA A 323 38.13 1.42 58.54
N LEU A 324 39.24 0.92 59.10
CA LEU A 324 39.77 -0.42 58.81
C LEU A 324 38.86 -1.54 59.34
N ARG A 325 38.32 -1.39 60.55
CA ARG A 325 37.34 -2.34 61.11
C ARG A 325 36.06 -2.39 60.26
N GLY A 326 35.58 -1.22 59.80
CA GLY A 326 34.46 -1.12 58.88
C GLY A 326 34.68 -1.85 57.56
N GLN A 327 35.90 -1.80 56.99
CA GLN A 327 36.25 -2.59 55.79
C GLN A 327 36.27 -4.10 56.06
N LEU A 328 36.81 -4.55 57.20
CA LEU A 328 36.89 -5.97 57.55
C LEU A 328 35.51 -6.58 57.80
N GLN A 329 34.62 -5.87 58.49
CA GLN A 329 33.23 -6.28 58.69
C GLN A 329 32.48 -6.38 57.35
N ALA A 330 32.64 -5.39 56.48
CA ALA A 330 32.01 -5.43 55.15
C ALA A 330 32.50 -6.62 54.28
N ARG A 331 33.80 -6.96 54.33
CA ARG A 331 34.31 -8.16 53.64
C ARG A 331 33.73 -9.45 54.20
N ALA A 332 33.53 -9.53 55.52
CA ALA A 332 32.88 -10.66 56.15
C ALA A 332 31.39 -10.75 55.75
N ASP A 333 30.68 -9.62 55.69
CA ASP A 333 29.28 -9.55 55.27
C ASP A 333 29.09 -9.93 53.78
N GLU A 334 29.98 -9.49 52.90
CA GLU A 334 29.99 -9.88 51.47
C GLU A 334 30.28 -11.38 51.28
N GLN A 335 31.19 -11.95 52.06
CA GLN A 335 31.48 -13.39 52.07
C GLN A 335 30.29 -14.20 52.61
N ALA A 336 29.63 -13.71 53.65
CA ALA A 336 28.42 -14.34 54.20
C ALA A 336 27.25 -14.28 53.21
N ALA A 337 27.00 -13.11 52.59
CA ALA A 337 25.95 -12.94 51.59
C ALA A 337 26.19 -13.80 50.34
N SER A 338 27.43 -13.87 49.85
CA SER A 338 27.77 -14.74 48.72
C SER A 338 27.70 -16.24 49.04
N ALA A 339 27.98 -16.64 50.28
CA ALA A 339 27.76 -18.01 50.74
C ALA A 339 26.27 -18.37 50.80
N GLN A 340 25.43 -17.46 51.32
CA GLN A 340 23.97 -17.64 51.37
C GLN A 340 23.34 -17.73 49.97
N VAL A 341 23.79 -16.91 49.02
CA VAL A 341 23.34 -17.00 47.61
C VAL A 341 23.75 -18.33 46.99
N ARG A 342 24.97 -18.83 47.25
CA ARG A 342 25.41 -20.15 46.76
C ARG A 342 24.60 -21.30 47.36
N GLU A 343 24.26 -21.21 48.63
CA GLU A 343 23.46 -22.22 49.34
C GLU A 343 22.00 -22.22 48.84
N ALA A 344 21.41 -21.04 48.62
CA ALA A 344 20.08 -20.90 48.02
C ALA A 344 20.04 -21.43 46.57
N ALA A 345 21.07 -21.16 45.77
CA ALA A 345 21.19 -21.67 44.41
C ALA A 345 21.38 -23.20 44.36
N ALA A 346 22.09 -23.78 45.35
CA ALA A 346 22.25 -25.23 45.49
C ALA A 346 20.93 -25.92 45.88
N LEU A 347 20.14 -25.32 46.78
CA LEU A 347 18.83 -25.82 47.19
C LEU A 347 17.79 -25.77 46.05
N GLN A 348 17.79 -24.69 45.25
CA GLN A 348 16.92 -24.59 44.08
C GLN A 348 17.29 -25.60 42.97
N SER A 349 18.58 -25.91 42.80
CA SER A 349 19.05 -26.93 41.85
C SER A 349 18.71 -28.35 42.31
N ALA A 350 18.73 -28.62 43.63
CA ALA A 350 18.31 -29.89 44.21
C ALA A 350 16.79 -30.11 44.14
N ALA A 351 15.99 -29.04 44.27
CA ALA A 351 14.53 -29.11 44.13
C ALA A 351 14.06 -29.39 42.69
N GLN A 352 14.82 -28.96 41.67
CA GLN A 352 14.51 -29.24 40.26
C GLN A 352 14.87 -30.66 39.81
N THR A 353 15.69 -31.39 40.58
CA THR A 353 16.09 -32.78 40.28
C THR A 353 15.28 -33.83 41.07
N SER A 354 14.34 -33.40 41.92
CA SER A 354 13.55 -34.26 42.80
C SER A 354 12.03 -34.07 42.65
N ALA A 355 11.55 -33.89 41.41
CA ALA A 355 10.14 -34.09 41.10
C ALA A 355 9.89 -35.59 40.82
N PRO A 356 9.11 -36.32 41.63
CA PRO A 356 8.65 -37.64 41.25
C PRO A 356 7.50 -37.49 40.24
N ASP A 357 7.59 -38.21 39.12
CA ASP A 357 6.42 -38.55 38.30
C ASP A 357 5.38 -39.21 39.21
N THR A 358 4.22 -38.59 39.37
CA THR A 358 3.05 -39.27 39.94
C THR A 358 1.81 -38.96 39.13
N ASP A 359 1.43 -40.00 38.39
CA ASP A 359 0.15 -40.25 37.79
C ASP A 359 -0.95 -40.40 38.86
N ALA A 360 -2.19 -40.16 38.44
CA ALA A 360 -3.47 -40.57 39.03
C ALA A 360 -4.02 -39.93 40.34
N SER A 361 -5.11 -39.19 40.12
CA SER A 361 -6.46 -39.32 40.73
C SER A 361 -6.69 -39.22 42.25
N ALA A 362 -7.59 -38.30 42.61
CA ALA A 362 -8.91 -38.54 43.22
C ALA A 362 -9.27 -37.56 44.36
N THR A 363 -10.28 -36.73 44.08
CA THR A 363 -11.42 -36.32 44.94
C THR A 363 -11.20 -36.03 46.43
N ALA A 364 -11.51 -34.81 46.86
CA ALA A 364 -12.78 -34.48 47.52
C ALA A 364 -12.85 -33.00 47.96
N VAL A 365 -13.91 -32.35 47.50
CA VAL A 365 -14.56 -31.10 47.97
C VAL A 365 -15.31 -31.50 49.29
N PRO A 366 -15.59 -30.63 50.30
CA PRO A 366 -16.37 -29.42 50.04
C PRO A 366 -16.27 -28.18 50.96
N ASP A 367 -16.83 -27.10 50.38
CA ASP A 367 -17.65 -26.01 50.95
C ASP A 367 -17.08 -25.12 52.08
N GLN A 368 -17.35 -23.82 52.17
CA GLN A 368 -18.55 -23.10 51.73
C GLN A 368 -18.30 -21.58 51.63
N THR A 369 -18.81 -21.00 50.54
CA THR A 369 -19.59 -19.74 50.39
C THR A 369 -19.11 -18.37 50.91
N GLY A 370 -19.29 -17.38 50.02
CA GLY A 370 -19.66 -15.99 50.36
C GLY A 370 -18.85 -14.97 49.55
N ALA A 371 -19.19 -14.71 48.28
CA ALA A 371 -20.16 -13.72 47.81
C ALA A 371 -19.56 -12.32 47.55
N ASP A 372 -19.71 -11.90 46.28
CA ASP A 372 -19.86 -10.55 45.73
C ASP A 372 -18.84 -9.44 46.02
N ALA A 373 -18.25 -8.92 44.94
CA ALA A 373 -18.63 -7.63 44.33
C ALA A 373 -17.41 -6.96 43.66
N ALA A 374 -17.53 -6.71 42.36
CA ALA A 374 -16.75 -5.69 41.67
C ALA A 374 -17.16 -4.28 42.21
N PRO A 375 -16.36 -3.22 42.00
CA PRO A 375 -16.39 -2.58 40.68
C PRO A 375 -15.06 -1.98 40.19
N ASP A 376 -15.13 -1.60 38.91
CA ASP A 376 -14.26 -0.75 38.10
C ASP A 376 -13.50 0.38 38.82
N ALA A 377 -12.28 0.63 38.33
CA ALA A 377 -11.79 1.99 38.15
C ALA A 377 -10.83 2.06 36.96
N ALA A 378 -11.33 2.68 35.88
CA ALA A 378 -10.52 3.23 34.81
C ALA A 378 -9.64 4.37 35.35
N GLY A 379 -8.38 4.40 34.92
CA GLY A 379 -7.42 5.45 35.23
C GLY A 379 -6.52 5.69 34.02
N ASP A 380 -7.00 6.55 33.14
CA ASP A 380 -6.28 7.11 32.00
C ASP A 380 -5.13 8.00 32.49
N ALA A 381 -3.91 7.81 31.99
CA ALA A 381 -2.79 8.71 32.23
C ALA A 381 -1.84 8.73 31.03
N THR A 382 -1.91 9.85 30.33
CA THR A 382 -1.15 10.23 29.14
C THR A 382 0.15 10.96 29.52
N ALA A 383 1.21 10.69 28.74
CA ALA A 383 2.43 11.49 28.47
C ALA A 383 3.63 11.47 29.46
N PRO A 384 4.86 11.87 29.04
CA PRO A 384 5.36 12.16 27.68
C PRO A 384 6.65 11.43 27.27
N GLN A 385 6.92 11.47 25.96
CA GLN A 385 8.21 11.21 25.31
C GLN A 385 9.30 12.18 25.79
N ALA A 386 10.49 11.66 26.08
CA ALA A 386 11.73 12.42 26.11
C ALA A 386 12.68 11.83 25.07
N ALA A 387 12.89 12.59 24.00
CA ALA A 387 13.92 12.33 23.00
C ALA A 387 15.30 12.63 23.60
N VAL A 388 16.25 11.75 23.34
CA VAL A 388 17.68 12.07 23.47
C VAL A 388 18.35 11.67 22.16
N ALA A 389 18.78 12.69 21.44
CA ALA A 389 19.63 12.60 20.27
C ALA A 389 21.01 13.10 20.69
N GLU A 390 22.06 12.31 20.43
CA GLU A 390 23.44 12.73 20.21
C GLU A 390 24.15 11.52 19.57
N ALA A 391 24.44 11.55 18.26
CA ALA A 391 25.55 12.23 17.58
C ALA A 391 26.79 11.34 17.51
N LEU A 392 27.32 11.16 16.29
CA LEU A 392 28.76 11.16 16.02
C LEU A 392 28.98 11.30 14.50
N VAL A 393 29.41 12.49 14.11
CA VAL A 393 29.97 12.88 12.81
C VAL A 393 31.49 12.91 12.96
N GLY A 394 32.22 12.47 11.93
CA GLY A 394 33.59 12.90 11.65
C GLY A 394 34.39 11.93 10.75
N PRO A 395 35.42 12.39 10.04
CA PRO A 395 35.28 12.75 8.62
C PRO A 395 36.38 12.19 7.67
N SER A 396 36.25 12.55 6.38
CA SER A 396 37.31 12.93 5.41
C SER A 396 37.70 11.97 4.26
N ASP A 397 37.43 12.43 3.03
CA ASP A 397 38.23 12.51 1.77
C ASP A 397 39.33 11.46 1.49
N ALA A 398 39.56 10.92 0.28
CA ALA A 398 39.54 11.51 -1.07
C ALA A 398 39.64 10.38 -2.17
N PRO A 399 39.66 10.71 -3.49
CA PRO A 399 39.12 9.86 -4.57
C PRO A 399 40.16 9.05 -5.37
N ARG A 400 39.70 8.02 -6.10
CA ARG A 400 40.45 7.47 -7.25
C ARG A 400 39.56 7.25 -8.46
N HIS A 401 39.84 8.05 -9.49
CA HIS A 401 39.52 7.80 -10.89
C HIS A 401 39.99 6.40 -11.33
N TYR A 402 39.17 5.68 -12.08
CA TYR A 402 39.70 4.75 -13.07
C TYR A 402 39.10 5.04 -14.44
N ARG A 403 40.00 5.38 -15.36
CA ARG A 403 39.78 5.73 -16.75
C ARG A 403 39.48 4.44 -17.53
N ARG A 404 38.46 4.50 -18.38
CA ARG A 404 38.17 3.52 -19.43
C ARG A 404 39.14 3.79 -20.58
N SER A 405 39.95 2.80 -20.96
CA SER A 405 40.74 2.84 -22.19
C SER A 405 40.44 1.59 -23.01
N ASP A 406 39.87 1.82 -24.19
CA ASP A 406 39.91 0.90 -25.32
C ASP A 406 41.35 0.61 -25.72
N CYS A 407 41.64 -0.64 -26.06
CA CYS A 407 42.68 -1.03 -27.01
C CYS A 407 42.40 -2.46 -27.46
N GLY A 408 41.98 -2.62 -28.71
CA GLY A 408 41.96 -3.92 -29.39
C GLY A 408 43.38 -4.36 -29.77
N LEU A 409 43.57 -5.68 -29.86
CA LEU A 409 44.45 -6.34 -30.82
C LEU A 409 44.35 -7.87 -30.64
N ARG A 410 44.04 -8.52 -31.77
CA ARG A 410 44.00 -9.96 -32.09
C ARG A 410 42.73 -10.74 -31.80
#